data_AF-A0A7N0UW00-F1
#
_entry.id   AF-A0A7N0UW00-F1
#
_cell.length_a   1.000
_cell.length_b   1.000
_cell.length_c   1.000
_cell.angle_alpha   90.00
_cell.angle_beta   90.00
_cell.angle_gamma   90.00
#
_symmetry.space_group_name_H-M   'P 1'
#
loop_
_entity.id
_entity.type
_entity.pdbx_description
1 polymer ?
#
loop_
_entity_poly.entity_id
_entity_poly.type
_entity_poly.pdbx_seq_one_letter_code
_entity_poly.pdbx_strand_id
1 'polypeptide(L)'
;MISLRISRGIGALGSHLKALCASVSSKVEVMGGDNEGRITRVLFCGPHFPASEQYTKEYLQVHPFIQLSADIISRARKMKLIMQYGVGLEGVDVNAATSHGIKVARIPSDITGNAASCAEMAIYLMLGLLRKQNEMKIAVEQKRLGEPIGDTLLEKTVFILGYGNIGIELAKRLRPFGVKIVATKRSWAPNIDSRDKFNGFLKENPGDALVDKKGIHQDMYEMARIADIVVCCLRQDNETVGIVDQKFLSSMKKGALLVNIARGGLLNYEAVFHHLESGHLGGLGIDVAWTEPFNPADPILKFPNVLITPHVAGVTEPSYRSMAKVVGDVALKLHTGSTLTGLEFVN
;
A
#
# COMPACT_ATOMS: atom_id res chain seq x y z
N MET A 1 16.05 9.36 21.04
CA MET A 1 15.92 9.90 19.67
C MET A 1 17.32 9.98 19.07
N ILE A 2 17.81 8.90 18.43
CA ILE A 2 19.19 8.86 17.92
C ILE A 2 19.28 9.74 16.67
N SER A 3 20.16 10.74 16.74
CA SER A 3 20.61 11.56 15.61
C SER A 3 21.75 10.81 14.94
N LEU A 4 21.57 10.34 13.70
CA LEU A 4 22.71 9.87 12.91
C LEU A 4 23.66 11.06 12.67
N ARG A 5 24.87 10.96 13.24
CA ARG A 5 25.93 11.96 13.10
C ARG A 5 26.85 11.50 11.98
N ILE A 6 26.67 12.04 10.78
CA ILE A 6 27.58 11.77 9.65
C ILE A 6 28.77 12.74 9.79
N SER A 7 29.89 12.28 10.38
CA SER A 7 31.16 13.02 10.39
C SER A 7 31.98 12.69 9.14
N ARG A 8 32.44 13.72 8.44
CA ARG A 8 33.25 13.61 7.21
C ARG A 8 34.64 13.05 7.48
N GLY A 9 35.11 12.21 6.56
CA GLY A 9 36.52 11.99 6.28
C GLY A 9 36.71 11.72 4.78
N ILE A 10 37.62 12.47 4.16
CA ILE A 10 38.13 12.35 2.78
C ILE A 10 37.15 12.89 1.72
N GLY A 11 37.47 13.78 0.78
CA GLY A 11 38.70 14.22 0.14
C GLY A 11 38.31 14.55 -1.31
N ALA A 12 38.91 15.56 -1.93
CA ALA A 12 38.46 16.34 -3.08
C ALA A 12 38.14 15.60 -4.42
N LEU A 13 37.68 16.42 -5.39
CA LEU A 13 37.30 16.19 -6.81
C LEU A 13 35.81 15.87 -7.04
N GLY A 14 35.07 16.51 -7.93
CA GLY A 14 35.40 17.50 -8.95
C GLY A 14 34.10 17.84 -9.71
N SER A 15 33.96 19.10 -10.05
CA SER A 15 32.87 19.73 -10.82
C SER A 15 32.61 19.11 -12.19
N HIS A 16 31.35 18.94 -12.61
CA HIS A 16 30.76 19.43 -13.88
C HIS A 16 29.34 18.86 -14.11
N LEU A 17 28.57 19.58 -14.96
CA LEU A 17 27.25 19.27 -15.56
C LEU A 17 25.99 19.84 -14.87
N LYS A 18 25.68 21.09 -15.26
CA LYS A 18 24.32 21.56 -15.53
C LYS A 18 23.97 21.24 -17.00
N ALA A 19 22.77 20.69 -17.26
CA ALA A 19 21.79 21.18 -18.25
C ALA A 19 20.69 20.13 -18.58
N LEU A 20 19.48 20.65 -18.87
CA LEU A 20 18.24 20.04 -19.40
C LEU A 20 17.34 19.20 -18.47
N CYS A 21 16.19 19.74 -18.06
CA CYS A 21 14.92 19.58 -18.79
C CYS A 21 13.75 20.26 -18.06
N ALA A 22 12.88 20.92 -18.83
CA ALA A 22 11.68 21.60 -18.36
C ALA A 22 10.46 20.67 -18.35
N SER A 23 9.48 21.07 -17.53
CA SER A 23 8.08 20.61 -17.43
C SER A 23 7.79 19.21 -16.84
N VAL A 24 7.82 19.11 -15.51
CA VAL A 24 6.75 18.47 -14.71
C VAL A 24 6.63 19.27 -13.41
N SER A 25 5.47 19.89 -13.15
CA SER A 25 5.20 20.62 -11.92
C SER A 25 5.05 19.63 -10.75
N SER A 26 6.16 19.30 -10.12
CA SER A 26 6.23 18.83 -8.74
C SER A 26 6.97 19.91 -7.96
N LYS A 27 6.43 20.35 -6.82
CA LYS A 27 7.03 21.43 -6.02
C LYS A 27 8.49 21.05 -5.69
N VAL A 28 9.42 21.84 -6.22
CA VAL A 28 10.86 21.75 -5.92
C VAL A 28 11.09 22.41 -4.57
N GLU A 29 11.35 21.65 -3.52
CA GLU A 29 11.71 22.19 -2.21
C GLU A 29 13.21 22.02 -1.95
N VAL A 30 13.91 23.14 -1.74
CA VAL A 30 15.32 23.17 -1.35
C VAL A 30 15.39 23.28 0.18
N MET A 31 15.77 22.19 0.85
CA MET A 31 16.05 22.20 2.29
C MET A 31 17.51 22.62 2.52
N GLY A 32 17.78 23.92 2.51
CA GLY A 32 19.10 24.47 2.81
C GLY A 32 19.15 25.99 2.67
N GLY A 33 18.94 26.70 3.78
CA GLY A 33 19.13 28.15 3.91
C GLY A 33 19.97 28.48 5.15
N ASP A 34 20.95 29.34 4.94
CA ASP A 34 22.15 29.68 5.72
C ASP A 34 22.04 29.80 7.25
N ASN A 35 22.79 28.97 7.99
CA ASN A 35 23.94 29.39 8.84
C ASN A 35 24.41 28.26 9.79
N GLU A 36 25.73 27.98 9.72
CA GLU A 36 26.70 27.43 10.69
C GLU A 36 26.43 26.22 11.64
N GLY A 37 25.26 25.55 11.64
CA GLY A 37 24.95 24.50 12.63
C GLY A 37 24.67 23.07 12.12
N ARG A 38 25.12 22.71 10.91
CA ARG A 38 24.76 21.50 10.10
C ARG A 38 24.51 20.19 10.87
N ILE A 39 23.33 20.03 11.45
CA ILE A 39 22.74 18.72 11.75
C ILE A 39 21.32 18.71 11.17
N THR A 40 21.17 18.25 9.94
CA THR A 40 19.88 17.87 9.40
C THR A 40 19.47 16.56 10.08
N ARG A 41 18.64 16.64 11.12
CA ARG A 41 18.16 15.45 11.83
C ARG A 41 17.00 14.86 11.04
N VAL A 42 17.29 13.81 10.29
CA VAL A 42 16.31 13.01 9.57
C VAL A 42 16.06 11.74 10.35
N LEU A 43 14.79 11.44 10.55
CA LEU A 43 14.37 10.15 11.07
C LEU A 43 13.88 9.30 9.90
N PHE A 44 14.56 8.18 9.68
CA PHE A 44 14.04 7.10 8.86
C PHE A 44 13.22 6.18 9.75
N CYS A 45 11.91 6.06 9.49
CA CYS A 45 11.01 5.25 10.31
C CYS A 45 10.43 4.09 9.51
N GLY A 46 10.51 2.88 10.07
CA GLY A 46 9.91 1.66 9.50
C GLY A 46 10.45 0.38 10.17
N PRO A 47 9.81 -0.77 9.93
CA PRO A 47 10.05 -2.00 10.69
C PRO A 47 11.42 -2.66 10.45
N HIS A 48 12.15 -2.33 9.38
CA HIS A 48 13.33 -3.11 8.97
C HIS A 48 14.56 -2.27 8.59
N PHE A 49 14.87 -1.22 9.36
CA PHE A 49 16.17 -0.57 9.27
C PHE A 49 17.15 -1.27 10.23
N PRO A 50 18.22 -1.95 9.78
CA PRO A 50 19.09 -2.75 10.66
C PRO A 50 19.71 -1.95 11.82
N ALA A 51 19.97 -0.66 11.62
CA ALA A 51 20.49 0.22 12.67
C ALA A 51 19.40 0.71 13.66
N SER A 52 18.11 0.60 13.32
CA SER A 52 17.02 0.77 14.31
C SER A 52 16.80 -0.54 15.07
N GLU A 53 16.88 -1.69 14.41
CA GLU A 53 16.55 -2.99 15.00
C GLU A 53 17.38 -3.34 16.26
N GLN A 54 18.66 -2.96 16.30
CA GLN A 54 19.55 -3.23 17.44
C GLN A 54 19.33 -2.31 18.67
N TYR A 55 18.74 -1.11 18.47
CA TYR A 55 18.46 -0.15 19.55
C TYR A 55 16.97 -0.07 19.94
N THR A 56 16.08 -0.52 19.04
CA THR A 56 14.63 -0.39 19.21
C THR A 56 13.97 -1.67 19.71
N LYS A 57 14.71 -2.78 19.86
CA LYS A 57 14.17 -4.07 20.31
C LYS A 57 13.53 -4.04 21.70
N GLU A 58 14.00 -3.22 22.64
CA GLU A 58 13.34 -3.05 23.96
C GLU A 58 12.16 -2.06 23.91
N TYR A 59 12.20 -1.04 23.04
CA TYR A 59 11.14 -0.02 22.93
C TYR A 59 9.97 -0.45 22.01
N LEU A 60 10.24 -1.29 21.01
CA LEU A 60 9.24 -1.88 20.09
C LEU A 60 8.57 -3.14 20.65
N GLN A 61 9.03 -3.68 21.78
CA GLN A 61 8.30 -4.78 22.45
C GLN A 61 6.85 -4.40 22.74
N VAL A 62 6.58 -3.11 22.97
CA VAL A 62 5.22 -2.57 23.23
C VAL A 62 4.57 -2.02 21.95
N HIS A 63 5.35 -1.66 20.93
CA HIS A 63 4.85 -1.09 19.68
C HIS A 63 5.49 -1.77 18.47
N PRO A 64 4.74 -2.51 17.63
CA PRO A 64 5.30 -3.24 16.49
C PRO A 64 5.95 -2.35 15.41
N PHE A 65 5.65 -1.05 15.43
CA PHE A 65 6.15 -0.04 14.50
C PHE A 65 6.47 1.27 15.23
N ILE A 66 7.35 2.10 14.67
CA ILE A 66 7.64 3.44 15.20
C ILE A 66 6.39 4.31 15.12
N GLN A 67 5.98 4.86 16.27
CA GLN A 67 4.88 5.81 16.40
C GLN A 67 5.43 7.21 16.70
N LEU A 68 5.05 8.18 15.89
CA LEU A 68 5.39 9.59 16.03
C LEU A 68 4.11 10.36 16.32
N SER A 69 3.66 10.27 17.57
CA SER A 69 2.52 11.02 18.08
C SER A 69 2.83 12.51 18.20
N ALA A 70 1.78 13.34 18.33
CA ALA A 70 1.93 14.77 18.59
C ALA A 70 2.86 15.08 19.78
N ASP A 71 2.78 14.31 20.88
CA ASP A 71 3.66 14.48 22.05
C ASP A 71 5.14 14.24 21.68
N ILE A 72 5.44 13.15 20.98
CA ILE A 72 6.82 12.85 20.54
C ILE A 72 7.33 13.93 19.58
N ILE A 73 6.49 14.34 18.63
CA ILE A 73 6.81 15.37 17.64
C ILE A 73 7.10 16.72 18.31
N SER A 74 6.32 17.10 19.32
CA SER A 74 6.51 18.37 20.04
C SER A 74 7.88 18.48 20.74
N ARG A 75 8.47 17.33 21.11
CA ARG A 75 9.79 17.24 21.73
C ARG A 75 10.92 17.30 20.70
N ALA A 76 10.64 17.10 19.42
CA ALA A 76 11.61 17.00 18.33
C ALA A 76 12.05 18.37 17.76
N ARG A 77 12.50 19.29 18.63
CA ARG A 77 12.78 20.70 18.31
C ARG A 77 13.83 20.98 17.20
N LYS A 78 14.62 19.97 16.82
CA LYS A 78 15.66 20.09 15.78
C LYS A 78 15.39 19.22 14.54
N MET A 79 14.29 18.47 14.53
CA MET A 79 13.93 17.61 13.40
C MET A 79 13.44 18.47 12.23
N LYS A 80 13.77 18.06 11.00
CA LYS A 80 13.35 18.76 9.77
C LYS A 80 12.59 17.87 8.81
N LEU A 81 12.88 16.56 8.83
CA LEU A 81 12.27 15.58 7.94
C LEU A 81 12.00 14.26 8.68
N ILE A 82 10.78 13.77 8.54
CA ILE A 82 10.37 12.40 8.82
C ILE A 82 10.24 11.72 7.45
N MET A 83 11.03 10.67 7.22
CA MET A 83 10.95 9.88 6.00
C MET A 83 10.49 8.46 6.34
N GLN A 84 9.32 8.11 5.84
CA GLN A 84 8.79 6.76 5.95
C GLN A 84 9.58 5.79 5.06
N TYR A 85 10.03 4.68 5.64
CA TYR A 85 10.47 3.49 4.92
C TYR A 85 9.25 2.71 4.45
N GLY A 86 8.72 3.10 3.29
CA GLY A 86 7.50 2.54 2.71
C GLY A 86 6.48 3.62 2.36
N VAL A 87 5.23 3.18 2.19
CA VAL A 87 4.13 4.01 1.61
C VAL A 87 3.14 4.49 2.68
N GLY A 88 2.95 3.71 3.74
CA GLY A 88 1.98 3.97 4.82
C GLY A 88 2.45 5.03 5.81
N LEU A 89 1.53 5.87 6.29
CA LEU A 89 1.84 6.96 7.23
C LEU A 89 1.10 6.82 8.57
N GLU A 90 0.56 5.63 8.85
CA GLU A 90 -0.30 5.39 10.03
C GLU A 90 0.44 5.64 11.35
N GLY A 91 1.76 5.47 11.35
CA GLY A 91 2.61 5.74 12.52
C GLY A 91 3.04 7.19 12.67
N VAL A 92 2.58 8.14 11.84
CA VAL A 92 3.05 9.53 11.85
C VAL A 92 1.88 10.50 11.93
N ASP A 93 1.84 11.32 12.98
CA ASP A 93 0.92 12.45 13.05
C ASP A 93 1.39 13.58 12.12
N VAL A 94 0.91 13.54 10.89
CA VAL A 94 1.27 14.50 9.83
C VAL A 94 0.83 15.93 10.19
N ASN A 95 -0.30 16.09 10.87
CA ASN A 95 -0.78 17.41 11.28
C ASN A 95 0.15 18.02 12.33
N ALA A 96 0.51 17.25 13.36
CA ALA A 96 1.47 17.70 14.37
C ALA A 96 2.85 18.02 13.75
N ALA A 97 3.32 17.20 12.82
CA ALA A 97 4.56 17.47 12.09
C ALA A 97 4.49 18.80 11.33
N THR A 98 3.38 19.04 10.63
CA THR A 98 3.12 20.30 9.90
C THR A 98 3.15 21.50 10.83
N SER A 99 2.44 21.46 11.96
CA SER A 99 2.41 22.56 12.94
C SER A 99 3.77 22.87 13.56
N HIS A 100 4.70 21.89 13.58
CA HIS A 100 6.06 22.06 14.07
C HIS A 100 7.09 22.36 12.96
N GLY A 101 6.64 22.57 11.71
CA GLY A 101 7.52 22.85 10.58
C GLY A 101 8.41 21.67 10.18
N ILE A 102 7.97 20.44 10.47
CA ILE A 102 8.65 19.19 10.12
C ILE A 102 7.99 18.63 8.88
N LYS A 103 8.79 18.44 7.82
CA LYS A 103 8.33 17.79 6.60
C LYS A 103 8.17 16.29 6.79
N VAL A 104 7.15 15.72 6.17
CA VAL A 104 6.89 14.29 6.12
C VAL A 104 6.94 13.85 4.67
N ALA A 105 7.71 12.81 4.41
CA ALA A 105 7.84 12.22 3.10
C ALA A 105 7.71 10.70 3.17
N ARG A 106 7.25 10.09 2.09
CA ARG A 106 7.20 8.65 1.90
C ARG A 106 7.84 8.24 0.59
N ILE A 107 8.09 6.94 0.46
CA ILE A 107 8.63 6.37 -0.77
C ILE A 107 7.47 6.12 -1.75
N PRO A 108 7.54 6.61 -3.01
CA PRO A 108 6.52 6.32 -4.01
C PRO A 108 6.40 4.81 -4.28
N SER A 109 5.16 4.32 -4.40
CA SER A 109 4.87 2.87 -4.51
C SER A 109 5.14 2.28 -5.89
N ASP A 110 5.16 3.12 -6.94
CA ASP A 110 5.35 2.75 -8.34
C ASP A 110 6.82 2.51 -8.72
N ILE A 111 7.77 3.13 -8.01
CA ILE A 111 9.20 3.06 -8.37
C ILE A 111 9.97 1.98 -7.58
N THR A 112 9.34 1.33 -6.61
CA THR A 112 10.02 0.41 -5.69
C THR A 112 9.62 -1.05 -5.84
N GLY A 113 8.75 -1.37 -6.79
CA GLY A 113 8.20 -2.73 -6.93
C GLY A 113 7.27 -3.14 -5.77
N ASN A 114 7.02 -2.27 -4.78
CA ASN A 114 6.09 -2.53 -3.69
C ASN A 114 4.67 -2.78 -4.21
N ALA A 115 4.21 -1.97 -5.17
CA ALA A 115 2.89 -2.16 -5.78
C ALA A 115 2.73 -3.50 -6.49
N ALA A 116 3.77 -3.94 -7.20
CA ALA A 116 3.82 -5.25 -7.85
C ALA A 116 3.79 -6.40 -6.82
N SER A 117 4.57 -6.27 -5.75
CA SER A 117 4.60 -7.22 -4.63
C SER A 117 3.22 -7.38 -3.98
N CYS A 118 2.53 -6.26 -3.70
CA CYS A 118 1.18 -6.30 -3.13
C CYS A 118 0.15 -6.90 -4.09
N ALA A 119 0.27 -6.64 -5.40
CA ALA A 119 -0.58 -7.24 -6.41
C ALA A 119 -0.39 -8.77 -6.49
N GLU A 120 0.84 -9.27 -6.35
CA GLU A 120 1.13 -10.70 -6.28
C GLU A 120 0.55 -11.34 -5.02
N MET A 121 0.62 -10.65 -3.86
CA MET A 121 -0.05 -11.11 -2.64
C MET A 121 -1.57 -11.19 -2.81
N ALA A 122 -2.20 -10.21 -3.47
CA ALA A 122 -3.64 -10.29 -3.75
C ALA A 122 -3.98 -11.52 -4.59
N ILE A 123 -3.18 -11.84 -5.62
CA ILE A 123 -3.37 -13.04 -6.45
C ILE A 123 -3.18 -14.32 -5.63
N TYR A 124 -2.15 -14.36 -4.78
CA TYR A 124 -1.94 -15.47 -3.85
C TYR A 124 -3.17 -15.69 -2.96
N LEU A 125 -3.71 -14.64 -2.34
CA LEU A 125 -4.89 -14.71 -1.48
C LEU A 125 -6.14 -15.15 -2.27
N MET A 126 -6.37 -14.59 -3.46
CA MET A 126 -7.47 -15.00 -4.33
C MET A 126 -7.41 -16.49 -4.69
N LEU A 127 -6.25 -16.96 -5.15
CA LEU A 127 -6.05 -18.37 -5.49
C LEU A 127 -6.15 -19.26 -4.25
N GLY A 128 -5.56 -18.85 -3.12
CA GLY A 128 -5.66 -19.59 -1.86
C GLY A 128 -7.11 -19.80 -1.44
N LEU A 129 -7.96 -18.77 -1.54
CA LEU A 129 -9.38 -18.86 -1.22
C LEU A 129 -10.11 -19.78 -2.20
N LEU A 130 -9.94 -19.56 -3.51
CA LEU A 130 -10.57 -20.39 -4.55
C LEU A 130 -10.19 -21.86 -4.44
N ARG A 131 -8.94 -22.14 -4.05
CA ARG A 131 -8.41 -23.50 -3.88
C ARG A 131 -8.59 -24.05 -2.46
N LYS A 132 -9.23 -23.31 -1.55
CA LYS A 132 -9.49 -23.69 -0.16
C LYS A 132 -8.22 -24.16 0.56
N GLN A 133 -7.19 -23.32 0.56
CA GLN A 133 -5.85 -23.60 1.09
C GLN A 133 -5.84 -24.28 2.47
N ASN A 134 -6.67 -23.79 3.41
CA ASN A 134 -6.75 -24.37 4.75
C ASN A 134 -7.28 -25.81 4.73
N GLU A 135 -8.30 -26.09 3.91
CA GLU A 135 -8.86 -27.43 3.76
C GLU A 135 -7.88 -28.39 3.06
N MET A 136 -7.09 -27.90 2.10
CA MET A 136 -6.05 -28.71 1.43
C MET A 136 -5.04 -29.28 2.43
N LYS A 137 -4.65 -28.49 3.44
CA LYS A 137 -3.75 -28.97 4.51
C LYS A 137 -4.36 -30.18 5.24
N ILE A 138 -5.64 -30.08 5.62
CA ILE A 138 -6.37 -31.14 6.31
C ILE A 138 -6.49 -32.38 5.40
N ALA A 139 -6.77 -32.20 4.11
CA ALA A 139 -6.87 -33.31 3.15
C ALA A 139 -5.56 -34.11 3.05
N VAL A 140 -4.40 -33.42 3.01
CA VAL A 140 -3.08 -34.06 3.02
C VAL A 140 -2.84 -34.83 4.31
N GLU A 141 -3.10 -34.23 5.47
CA GLU A 141 -2.94 -34.87 6.78
C GLU A 141 -3.80 -36.14 6.90
N GLN A 142 -4.98 -36.13 6.29
CA GLN A 142 -5.92 -37.25 6.28
C GLN A 142 -5.76 -38.20 5.08
N LYS A 143 -4.75 -37.97 4.22
CA LYS A 143 -4.49 -38.76 3.00
C LYS A 143 -5.71 -38.86 2.06
N ARG A 144 -6.53 -37.80 1.99
CA ARG A 144 -7.68 -37.71 1.08
C ARG A 144 -7.21 -37.34 -0.33
N LEU A 145 -7.68 -38.10 -1.33
CA LEU A 145 -7.36 -37.88 -2.74
C LEU A 145 -8.53 -37.19 -3.44
N GLY A 146 -8.25 -36.14 -4.22
CA GLY A 146 -9.28 -35.41 -5.00
C GLY A 146 -10.08 -34.39 -4.20
N GLU A 147 -9.69 -34.09 -2.97
CA GLU A 147 -10.35 -33.13 -2.08
C GLU A 147 -9.38 -32.04 -1.61
N PRO A 148 -9.87 -30.81 -1.33
CA PRO A 148 -11.24 -30.32 -1.54
C PRO A 148 -11.51 -29.94 -3.00
N ILE A 149 -12.78 -29.89 -3.38
CA ILE A 149 -13.20 -29.27 -4.65
C ILE A 149 -12.99 -27.75 -4.53
N GLY A 150 -12.10 -27.23 -5.36
CA GLY A 150 -11.82 -25.79 -5.51
C GLY A 150 -12.39 -25.21 -6.80
N ASP A 151 -12.08 -23.95 -7.03
CA ASP A 151 -12.53 -23.16 -8.19
C ASP A 151 -11.32 -22.54 -8.92
N THR A 152 -11.57 -21.76 -9.98
CA THR A 152 -10.55 -21.14 -10.85
C THR A 152 -10.80 -19.64 -10.99
N LEU A 153 -9.80 -18.87 -11.44
CA LEU A 153 -10.02 -17.47 -11.78
C LEU A 153 -10.73 -17.28 -13.12
N LEU A 154 -10.66 -18.28 -14.01
CA LEU A 154 -11.17 -18.19 -15.38
C LEU A 154 -12.63 -17.70 -15.40
N GLU A 155 -12.91 -16.73 -16.27
CA GLU A 155 -14.24 -16.13 -16.48
C GLU A 155 -14.85 -15.39 -15.27
N LYS A 156 -14.17 -15.34 -14.11
CA LYS A 156 -14.64 -14.58 -12.95
C LYS A 156 -14.56 -13.08 -13.20
N THR A 157 -15.47 -12.34 -12.57
CA THR A 157 -15.42 -10.89 -12.50
C THR A 157 -14.69 -10.45 -11.23
N VAL A 158 -13.56 -9.77 -11.39
CA VAL A 158 -12.77 -9.19 -10.30
C VAL A 158 -13.05 -7.69 -10.22
N PHE A 159 -13.55 -7.24 -9.07
CA PHE A 159 -13.70 -5.82 -8.77
C PHE A 159 -12.50 -5.31 -7.99
N ILE A 160 -11.74 -4.40 -8.61
CA ILE A 160 -10.65 -3.66 -7.96
C ILE A 160 -11.22 -2.37 -7.37
N LEU A 161 -11.45 -2.37 -6.05
CA LEU A 161 -11.89 -1.20 -5.30
C LEU A 161 -10.65 -0.32 -5.02
N GLY A 162 -10.49 0.74 -5.83
CA GLY A 162 -9.32 1.63 -5.79
C GLY A 162 -8.29 1.34 -6.88
N TYR A 163 -8.48 1.93 -8.06
CA TYR A 163 -7.62 1.73 -9.23
C TYR A 163 -6.40 2.66 -9.26
N GLY A 164 -5.53 2.54 -8.25
CA GLY A 164 -4.23 3.21 -8.15
C GLY A 164 -3.07 2.32 -8.60
N ASN A 165 -1.84 2.61 -8.14
CA ASN A 165 -0.63 1.87 -8.53
C ASN A 165 -0.75 0.35 -8.30
N ILE A 166 -1.25 -0.07 -7.14
CA ILE A 166 -1.48 -1.51 -6.83
C ILE A 166 -2.56 -2.08 -7.75
N GLY A 167 -3.67 -1.38 -7.94
CA GLY A 167 -4.77 -1.81 -8.81
C GLY A 167 -4.34 -2.01 -10.27
N ILE A 168 -3.48 -1.13 -10.79
CA ILE A 168 -2.92 -1.24 -12.14
C ILE A 168 -2.00 -2.47 -12.24
N GLU A 169 -1.09 -2.67 -11.29
CA GLU A 169 -0.20 -3.84 -11.27
C GLU A 169 -0.96 -5.17 -11.12
N LEU A 170 -2.06 -5.15 -10.35
CA LEU A 170 -2.98 -6.27 -10.21
C LEU A 170 -3.70 -6.57 -11.51
N ALA A 171 -4.26 -5.56 -12.18
CA ALA A 171 -4.97 -5.75 -13.44
C ALA A 171 -4.05 -6.32 -14.54
N LYS A 172 -2.81 -5.83 -14.65
CA LYS A 172 -1.81 -6.36 -15.59
C LYS A 172 -1.61 -7.87 -15.42
N ARG A 173 -1.52 -8.34 -14.18
CA ARG A 173 -1.28 -9.75 -13.83
C ARG A 173 -2.54 -10.61 -13.90
N LEU A 174 -3.71 -10.01 -13.72
CA LEU A 174 -4.98 -10.71 -13.80
C LEU A 174 -5.46 -10.97 -15.23
N ARG A 175 -5.14 -10.10 -16.19
CA ARG A 175 -5.59 -10.26 -17.59
C ARG A 175 -5.29 -11.65 -18.18
N PRO A 176 -4.09 -12.23 -18.03
CA PRO A 176 -3.80 -13.58 -18.55
C PRO A 176 -4.60 -14.72 -17.92
N PHE A 177 -5.26 -14.50 -16.77
CA PHE A 177 -6.14 -15.51 -16.15
C PHE A 177 -7.53 -15.57 -16.80
N GLY A 178 -7.83 -14.74 -17.80
CA GLY A 178 -9.13 -14.73 -18.48
C GLY A 178 -10.26 -14.19 -17.62
N VAL A 179 -9.94 -13.27 -16.68
CA VAL A 179 -10.94 -12.60 -15.84
C VAL A 179 -11.55 -11.39 -16.54
N LYS A 180 -12.76 -11.01 -16.11
CA LYS A 180 -13.32 -9.68 -16.36
C LYS A 180 -12.92 -8.74 -15.23
N ILE A 181 -12.38 -7.56 -15.55
CA ILE A 181 -11.92 -6.57 -14.58
C ILE A 181 -12.89 -5.40 -14.54
N VAL A 182 -13.47 -5.13 -13.39
CA VAL A 182 -14.20 -3.90 -13.11
C VAL A 182 -13.47 -3.13 -12.01
N ALA A 183 -13.49 -1.80 -12.06
CA ALA A 183 -12.71 -1.03 -11.09
C ALA A 183 -13.34 0.33 -10.80
N THR A 184 -13.09 0.83 -9.59
CA THR A 184 -13.42 2.20 -9.21
C THR A 184 -12.19 3.03 -8.97
N LYS A 185 -12.23 4.28 -9.43
CA LYS A 185 -11.15 5.27 -9.29
C LYS A 185 -11.78 6.63 -8.95
N ARG A 186 -11.09 7.46 -8.17
CA ARG A 186 -11.59 8.80 -7.79
C ARG A 186 -11.94 9.63 -9.04
N SER A 187 -11.06 9.61 -10.02
CA SER A 187 -11.26 10.19 -11.33
C SER A 187 -10.54 9.35 -12.38
N TRP A 188 -11.22 9.10 -13.49
CA TRP A 188 -10.60 8.56 -14.68
C TRP A 188 -10.07 9.71 -15.53
N ALA A 189 -9.05 9.46 -16.34
CA ALA A 189 -8.72 10.41 -17.39
C ALA A 189 -9.96 10.61 -18.28
N PRO A 190 -10.23 11.83 -18.77
CA PRO A 190 -11.39 12.07 -19.65
C PRO A 190 -11.35 11.07 -20.81
N ASN A 191 -12.43 10.31 -20.99
CA ASN A 191 -12.61 9.53 -22.21
C ASN A 191 -12.75 10.52 -23.35
N ILE A 192 -11.81 10.52 -24.30
CA ILE A 192 -12.01 11.22 -25.56
C ILE A 192 -12.98 10.37 -26.36
N ASP A 193 -14.14 10.93 -26.65
CA ASP A 193 -15.11 10.29 -27.53
C ASP A 193 -14.39 9.97 -28.85
N SER A 194 -14.61 8.76 -29.36
CA SER A 194 -13.94 8.17 -30.52
C SER A 194 -14.05 8.96 -31.83
N ARG A 195 -14.79 10.08 -31.82
CA ARG A 195 -14.97 11.04 -32.92
C ARG A 195 -13.95 12.19 -32.96
N ASP A 196 -13.18 12.43 -31.89
CA ASP A 196 -12.19 13.52 -31.80
C ASP A 196 -10.73 13.06 -31.97
N LYS A 197 -10.50 11.95 -32.70
CA LYS A 197 -9.14 11.44 -33.00
C LYS A 197 -8.29 12.35 -33.91
N PHE A 198 -8.77 13.52 -34.29
CA PHE A 198 -8.06 14.42 -35.22
C PHE A 198 -7.00 15.30 -34.56
N ASN A 199 -6.98 15.44 -33.23
CA ASN A 199 -5.93 16.19 -32.51
C ASN A 199 -5.15 15.27 -31.57
N GLY A 200 -4.10 14.63 -32.09
CA GLY A 200 -3.37 13.52 -31.48
C GLY A 200 -2.46 13.84 -30.28
N PHE A 201 -2.99 14.34 -29.16
CA PHE A 201 -2.16 14.61 -27.97
C PHE A 201 -2.69 14.16 -26.60
N LEU A 202 -3.80 13.43 -26.51
CA LEU A 202 -4.30 12.95 -25.22
C LEU A 202 -4.47 11.43 -25.24
N LYS A 203 -3.40 10.71 -24.88
CA LYS A 203 -3.39 9.25 -24.76
C LYS A 203 -4.06 8.83 -23.45
N GLU A 204 -4.99 7.88 -23.54
CA GLU A 204 -5.48 7.13 -22.39
C GLU A 204 -4.29 6.56 -21.60
N ASN A 205 -4.34 6.60 -20.27
CA ASN A 205 -3.29 6.00 -19.45
C ASN A 205 -3.28 4.49 -19.75
N PRO A 206 -2.17 3.88 -20.22
CA PRO A 206 -2.16 2.47 -20.65
C PRO A 206 -2.70 1.49 -19.60
N GLY A 207 -2.61 1.84 -18.31
CA GLY A 207 -3.20 1.04 -17.23
C GLY A 207 -4.74 1.05 -17.21
N ASP A 208 -5.39 2.11 -17.67
CA ASP A 208 -6.86 2.23 -17.65
C ASP A 208 -7.52 1.36 -18.75
N ALA A 209 -6.80 1.02 -19.82
CA ALA A 209 -7.26 0.10 -20.86
C ALA A 209 -7.42 -1.36 -20.37
N LEU A 210 -6.87 -1.68 -19.19
CA LEU A 210 -6.98 -2.99 -18.57
C LEU A 210 -8.30 -3.18 -17.79
N VAL A 211 -9.23 -2.23 -17.83
CA VAL A 211 -10.49 -2.28 -17.09
C VAL A 211 -11.68 -2.37 -18.06
N ASP A 212 -12.49 -3.41 -17.94
CA ASP A 212 -13.66 -3.65 -18.79
C ASP A 212 -14.84 -2.76 -18.42
N LYS A 213 -14.99 -2.42 -17.14
CA LYS A 213 -15.99 -1.46 -16.65
C LYS A 213 -15.39 -0.52 -15.62
N LYS A 214 -15.36 0.77 -15.96
CA LYS A 214 -14.82 1.84 -15.14
C LYS A 214 -15.96 2.52 -14.38
N GLY A 215 -15.80 2.70 -13.07
CA GLY A 215 -16.74 3.45 -12.23
C GLY A 215 -16.02 4.44 -11.32
N ILE A 216 -16.77 5.36 -10.74
CA ILE A 216 -16.31 6.22 -9.65
C ILE A 216 -16.73 5.65 -8.30
N HIS A 217 -16.41 6.33 -7.20
CA HIS A 217 -16.71 5.85 -5.86
C HIS A 217 -18.21 5.55 -5.66
N GLN A 218 -19.11 6.37 -6.22
CA GLN A 218 -20.56 6.17 -6.12
C GLN A 218 -21.03 4.84 -6.74
N ASP A 219 -20.30 4.30 -7.72
CA ASP A 219 -20.66 3.08 -8.44
C ASP A 219 -20.26 1.80 -7.70
N MET A 220 -19.58 1.91 -6.54
CA MET A 220 -18.97 0.75 -5.88
C MET A 220 -19.95 -0.37 -5.54
N TYR A 221 -21.19 -0.04 -5.17
CA TYR A 221 -22.23 -1.03 -4.89
C TYR A 221 -22.69 -1.76 -6.15
N GLU A 222 -22.77 -1.05 -7.28
CA GLU A 222 -23.12 -1.67 -8.57
C GLU A 222 -22.02 -2.64 -9.03
N MET A 223 -20.75 -2.24 -8.87
CA MET A 223 -19.61 -3.09 -9.19
C MET A 223 -19.54 -4.32 -8.28
N ALA A 224 -19.80 -4.14 -6.97
CA ALA A 224 -19.83 -5.24 -6.01
C ALA A 224 -20.90 -6.30 -6.36
N ARG A 225 -22.09 -5.89 -6.84
CA ARG A 225 -23.17 -6.81 -7.25
C ARG A 225 -22.79 -7.75 -8.39
N ILE A 226 -21.89 -7.33 -9.28
CA ILE A 226 -21.50 -8.10 -10.45
C ILE A 226 -20.18 -8.86 -10.26
N ALA A 227 -19.44 -8.58 -9.19
CA ALA A 227 -18.15 -9.19 -8.92
C ALA A 227 -18.28 -10.54 -8.20
N ASP A 228 -17.43 -11.49 -8.59
CA ASP A 228 -17.23 -12.75 -7.87
C ASP A 228 -16.14 -12.58 -6.79
N ILE A 229 -15.20 -11.66 -7.02
CA ILE A 229 -14.11 -11.34 -6.11
C ILE A 229 -13.95 -9.83 -6.03
N VAL A 230 -13.91 -9.28 -4.82
CA VAL A 230 -13.59 -7.87 -4.57
C VAL A 230 -12.19 -7.80 -3.97
N VAL A 231 -11.33 -6.96 -4.55
CA VAL A 231 -9.98 -6.69 -4.04
C VAL A 231 -9.88 -5.22 -3.62
N CYS A 232 -9.64 -4.97 -2.34
CA CYS A 232 -9.47 -3.63 -1.81
C CYS A 232 -8.03 -3.15 -1.99
N CYS A 233 -7.88 -2.07 -2.76
CA CYS A 233 -6.62 -1.40 -3.08
C CYS A 233 -6.69 0.11 -2.76
N LEU A 234 -7.67 0.53 -1.97
CA LEU A 234 -7.87 1.93 -1.60
C LEU A 234 -6.79 2.43 -0.64
N ARG A 235 -6.45 3.71 -0.74
CA ARG A 235 -5.76 4.41 0.34
C ARG A 235 -6.76 4.64 1.46
N GLN A 236 -6.36 4.39 2.71
CA GLN A 236 -7.14 4.72 3.89
C GLN A 236 -7.03 6.22 4.24
N ASP A 237 -8.17 6.84 4.53
CA ASP A 237 -8.37 8.18 5.07
C ASP A 237 -9.76 8.31 5.71
N ASN A 238 -10.09 9.52 6.17
CA ASN A 238 -11.37 9.80 6.81
C ASN A 238 -12.59 9.52 5.92
N GLU A 239 -12.44 9.49 4.59
CA GLU A 239 -13.55 9.19 3.66
C GLU A 239 -13.69 7.69 3.37
N THR A 240 -12.64 6.90 3.61
CA THR A 240 -12.55 5.49 3.21
C THR A 240 -12.46 4.51 4.38
N VAL A 241 -12.23 4.99 5.60
CA VAL A 241 -12.33 4.15 6.81
C VAL A 241 -13.72 3.52 6.89
N GLY A 242 -13.77 2.20 7.06
CA GLY A 242 -15.00 1.42 7.13
C GLY A 242 -15.82 1.39 5.84
N ILE A 243 -15.26 1.79 4.68
CA ILE A 243 -15.97 1.83 3.39
C ILE A 243 -16.55 0.47 2.96
N VAL A 244 -15.90 -0.63 3.36
CA VAL A 244 -16.44 -1.99 3.22
C VAL A 244 -17.26 -2.29 4.47
N ASP A 245 -18.48 -1.75 4.49
CA ASP A 245 -19.45 -1.86 5.58
C ASP A 245 -20.52 -2.94 5.32
N GLN A 246 -21.53 -2.98 6.20
CA GLN A 246 -22.69 -3.88 6.07
C GLN A 246 -23.37 -3.74 4.71
N LYS A 247 -23.58 -2.51 4.23
CA LYS A 247 -24.29 -2.24 2.98
C LYS A 247 -23.47 -2.68 1.77
N PHE A 248 -22.17 -2.46 1.80
CA PHE A 248 -21.24 -2.90 0.76
C PHE A 248 -21.23 -4.43 0.68
N LEU A 249 -21.02 -5.11 1.81
CA LEU A 249 -20.97 -6.57 1.88
C LEU A 249 -22.30 -7.20 1.45
N SER A 250 -23.43 -6.67 1.91
CA SER A 250 -24.76 -7.13 1.48
C SER A 250 -25.06 -6.91 -0.01
N SER A 251 -24.32 -6.01 -0.68
CA SER A 251 -24.45 -5.79 -2.12
C SER A 251 -23.61 -6.76 -2.95
N MET A 252 -22.65 -7.47 -2.34
CA MET A 252 -21.86 -8.48 -3.03
C MET A 252 -22.74 -9.67 -3.43
N LYS A 253 -22.28 -10.48 -4.39
CA LYS A 253 -22.92 -11.77 -4.65
C LYS A 253 -22.78 -12.67 -3.42
N LYS A 254 -23.81 -13.45 -3.14
CA LYS A 254 -23.71 -14.54 -2.16
C LYS A 254 -22.58 -15.50 -2.60
N GLY A 255 -21.65 -15.79 -1.68
CA GLY A 255 -20.48 -16.62 -1.94
C GLY A 255 -19.31 -15.90 -2.59
N ALA A 256 -19.39 -14.57 -2.83
CA ALA A 256 -18.27 -13.80 -3.33
C ALA A 256 -17.10 -13.76 -2.34
N LEU A 257 -15.90 -13.52 -2.85
CA LEU A 257 -14.68 -13.42 -2.06
C LEU A 257 -14.29 -11.96 -1.83
N LEU A 258 -13.75 -11.66 -0.66
CA LEU A 258 -13.17 -10.35 -0.34
C LEU A 258 -11.68 -10.51 -0.05
N VAL A 259 -10.85 -9.72 -0.74
CA VAL A 259 -9.41 -9.65 -0.51
C VAL A 259 -9.01 -8.24 -0.10
N ASN A 260 -8.20 -8.09 0.94
CA ASN A 260 -7.68 -6.79 1.36
C ASN A 260 -6.16 -6.85 1.58
N ILE A 261 -5.44 -6.11 0.75
CA ILE A 261 -3.98 -5.89 0.84
C ILE A 261 -3.64 -4.41 1.05
N ALA A 262 -4.64 -3.61 1.39
CA ALA A 262 -4.51 -2.17 1.55
C ALA A 262 -4.34 -1.80 3.02
N ARG A 263 -5.43 -1.68 3.79
CA ARG A 263 -5.40 -1.44 5.25
C ARG A 263 -6.61 -2.08 5.91
N GLY A 264 -6.44 -2.62 7.12
CA GLY A 264 -7.54 -3.28 7.83
C GLY A 264 -8.70 -2.37 8.17
N GLY A 265 -8.43 -1.09 8.50
CA GLY A 265 -9.45 -0.09 8.82
C GLY A 265 -10.39 0.30 7.67
N LEU A 266 -10.14 -0.17 6.44
CA LEU A 266 -11.09 -0.03 5.32
C LEU A 266 -12.30 -0.96 5.46
N LEU A 267 -12.18 -2.04 6.23
CA LEU A 267 -13.24 -3.01 6.47
C LEU A 267 -13.88 -2.76 7.83
N ASN A 268 -15.19 -2.85 7.91
CA ASN A 268 -15.88 -2.91 9.19
C ASN A 268 -15.82 -4.34 9.75
N TYR A 269 -15.18 -4.53 10.90
CA TYR A 269 -14.96 -5.87 11.49
C TYR A 269 -16.27 -6.64 11.71
N GLU A 270 -17.24 -6.02 12.41
CA GLU A 270 -18.52 -6.65 12.75
C GLU A 270 -19.30 -7.05 11.49
N ALA A 271 -19.31 -6.17 10.48
CA ALA A 271 -19.98 -6.46 9.22
C ALA A 271 -19.32 -7.66 8.50
N VAL A 272 -17.98 -7.71 8.45
CA VAL A 272 -17.26 -8.82 7.85
C VAL A 272 -17.52 -10.12 8.60
N PHE A 273 -17.43 -10.09 9.93
CA PHE A 273 -17.68 -11.26 10.78
C PHE A 273 -19.09 -11.82 10.55
N HIS A 274 -20.12 -10.97 10.59
CA HIS A 274 -21.51 -11.37 10.36
C HIS A 274 -21.72 -11.96 8.96
N HIS A 275 -21.10 -11.40 7.92
CA HIS A 275 -21.26 -11.92 6.56
C HIS A 275 -20.50 -13.24 6.33
N LEU A 276 -19.39 -13.47 7.03
CA LEU A 276 -18.73 -14.78 7.08
C LEU A 276 -19.62 -15.81 7.80
N GLU A 277 -20.14 -15.45 8.98
CA GLU A 277 -20.98 -16.33 9.80
C GLU A 277 -22.27 -16.75 9.07
N SER A 278 -22.93 -15.81 8.40
CA SER A 278 -24.12 -16.09 7.59
C SER A 278 -23.83 -16.85 6.28
N GLY A 279 -22.56 -17.00 5.90
CA GLY A 279 -22.13 -17.57 4.62
C GLY A 279 -22.47 -16.72 3.41
N HIS A 280 -22.85 -15.45 3.61
CA HIS A 280 -23.03 -14.51 2.49
C HIS A 280 -21.68 -14.18 1.86
N LEU A 281 -20.66 -13.92 2.68
CA LEU A 281 -19.28 -13.78 2.22
C LEU A 281 -18.66 -15.18 2.12
N GLY A 282 -18.30 -15.58 0.90
CA GLY A 282 -17.76 -16.92 0.61
C GLY A 282 -16.33 -17.13 1.11
N GLY A 283 -15.60 -16.04 1.37
CA GLY A 283 -14.28 -16.10 2.00
C GLY A 283 -13.61 -14.74 2.12
N LEU A 284 -12.61 -14.65 2.99
CA LEU A 284 -11.85 -13.44 3.29
C LEU A 284 -10.34 -13.73 3.21
N GLY A 285 -9.63 -12.97 2.40
CA GLY A 285 -8.17 -13.06 2.27
C GLY A 285 -7.52 -11.73 2.65
N ILE A 286 -6.75 -11.68 3.73
CA ILE A 286 -6.16 -10.41 4.19
C ILE A 286 -4.67 -10.53 4.50
N ASP A 287 -3.92 -9.51 4.13
CA ASP A 287 -2.54 -9.29 4.58
C ASP A 287 -2.47 -8.22 5.68
N VAL A 288 -3.54 -7.46 5.87
CA VAL A 288 -3.63 -6.33 6.78
C VAL A 288 -4.77 -6.53 7.77
N ALA A 289 -4.58 -6.11 9.01
CA ALA A 289 -5.51 -6.37 10.10
C ALA A 289 -6.15 -5.09 10.64
N TRP A 290 -7.33 -5.21 11.27
CA TRP A 290 -7.97 -4.09 11.98
C TRP A 290 -7.08 -3.54 13.10
N THR A 291 -6.34 -4.43 13.75
CA THR A 291 -5.30 -4.11 14.72
C THR A 291 -4.08 -4.95 14.40
N GLU A 292 -2.92 -4.30 14.31
CA GLU A 292 -1.65 -4.96 14.00
C GLU A 292 -0.69 -4.85 15.21
N PRO A 293 -0.01 -5.95 15.60
CA PRO A 293 -0.02 -7.27 14.96
C PRO A 293 -1.35 -8.01 15.17
N PHE A 294 -1.65 -8.96 14.27
CA PHE A 294 -2.92 -9.70 14.30
C PHE A 294 -3.03 -10.55 15.58
N ASN A 295 -4.22 -10.57 16.20
CA ASN A 295 -4.51 -11.39 17.38
C ASN A 295 -4.75 -12.86 16.97
N PRO A 296 -3.89 -13.82 17.35
CA PRO A 296 -4.08 -15.23 16.96
C PRO A 296 -5.30 -15.89 17.60
N ALA A 297 -5.92 -15.27 18.61
CA ALA A 297 -7.15 -15.75 19.24
C ALA A 297 -8.42 -15.10 18.64
N ASP A 298 -8.28 -14.30 17.58
CA ASP A 298 -9.42 -13.63 16.94
C ASP A 298 -10.43 -14.66 16.41
N PRO A 299 -11.74 -14.52 16.75
CA PRO A 299 -12.79 -15.43 16.30
C PRO A 299 -12.88 -15.62 14.79
N ILE A 300 -12.44 -14.64 13.98
CA ILE A 300 -12.48 -14.73 12.51
C ILE A 300 -11.62 -15.89 11.98
N LEU A 301 -10.60 -16.32 12.73
CA LEU A 301 -9.73 -17.45 12.36
C LEU A 301 -10.42 -18.82 12.45
N LYS A 302 -11.60 -18.90 13.07
CA LYS A 302 -12.36 -20.15 13.15
C LYS A 302 -13.02 -20.52 11.83
N PHE A 303 -13.19 -19.56 10.92
CA PHE A 303 -13.78 -19.79 9.61
C PHE A 303 -12.75 -20.43 8.66
N PRO A 304 -13.04 -21.62 8.07
CA PRO A 304 -12.08 -22.32 7.21
C PRO A 304 -11.77 -21.55 5.91
N ASN A 305 -12.71 -20.70 5.48
CA ASN A 305 -12.64 -19.82 4.31
C ASN A 305 -12.02 -18.45 4.60
N VAL A 306 -11.27 -18.32 5.71
CA VAL A 306 -10.46 -17.13 6.03
C VAL A 306 -8.98 -17.45 5.85
N LEU A 307 -8.28 -16.65 5.05
CA LEU A 307 -6.83 -16.72 4.86
C LEU A 307 -6.20 -15.41 5.30
N ILE A 308 -5.24 -15.51 6.21
CA ILE A 308 -4.54 -14.35 6.78
C ILE A 308 -3.04 -14.56 6.64
N THR A 309 -2.37 -13.56 6.10
CA THR A 309 -0.91 -13.41 6.21
C THR A 309 -0.61 -12.29 7.20
N PRO A 310 0.57 -12.29 7.85
CA PRO A 310 1.09 -11.07 8.48
C PRO A 310 1.21 -9.96 7.43
N HIS A 311 1.38 -8.70 7.82
CA HIS A 311 1.50 -7.56 6.89
C HIS A 311 2.82 -7.58 6.11
N VAL A 312 2.88 -8.45 5.09
CA VAL A 312 4.08 -8.77 4.32
C VAL A 312 3.88 -8.65 2.81
N ALA A 313 2.72 -8.22 2.32
CA ALA A 313 2.45 -8.02 0.89
C ALA A 313 3.52 -7.14 0.22
N GLY A 314 3.97 -6.10 0.93
CA GLY A 314 5.03 -5.20 0.48
C GLY A 314 6.46 -5.61 0.89
N VAL A 315 6.62 -6.74 1.58
CA VAL A 315 7.86 -7.17 2.24
C VAL A 315 8.54 -8.26 1.45
N THR A 316 9.20 -7.84 0.37
CA THR A 316 10.00 -8.71 -0.50
C THR A 316 11.40 -8.14 -0.69
N GLU A 317 12.39 -9.01 -0.91
CA GLU A 317 13.78 -8.59 -1.10
C GLU A 317 13.93 -7.52 -2.20
N PRO A 318 13.33 -7.64 -3.40
CA PRO A 318 13.46 -6.61 -4.43
C PRO A 318 12.83 -5.28 -4.01
N SER A 319 11.68 -5.33 -3.33
CA SER A 319 11.00 -4.13 -2.86
C SER A 319 11.81 -3.40 -1.79
N TYR A 320 12.33 -4.14 -0.82
CA TYR A 320 13.11 -3.61 0.28
C TYR A 320 14.46 -3.07 -0.15
N ARG A 321 15.14 -3.77 -1.07
CA ARG A 321 16.37 -3.29 -1.68
C ARG A 321 16.15 -1.96 -2.40
N SER A 322 15.04 -1.84 -3.14
CA SER A 322 14.69 -0.60 -3.85
C SER A 322 14.35 0.54 -2.88
N MET A 323 13.56 0.28 -1.84
CA MET A 323 13.25 1.26 -0.79
C MET A 323 14.51 1.72 -0.03
N ALA A 324 15.39 0.79 0.32
CA ALA A 324 16.67 1.10 0.96
C ALA A 324 17.56 1.97 0.07
N LYS A 325 17.58 1.72 -1.25
CA LYS A 325 18.28 2.57 -2.21
C LYS A 325 17.72 3.99 -2.20
N VAL A 326 16.40 4.18 -2.24
CA VAL A 326 15.77 5.51 -2.20
C VAL A 326 16.17 6.26 -0.94
N VAL A 327 16.12 5.59 0.22
CA VAL A 327 16.56 6.16 1.51
C VAL A 327 18.05 6.55 1.48
N GLY A 328 18.91 5.68 0.95
CA GLY A 328 20.34 5.96 0.80
C GLY A 328 20.62 7.16 -0.11
N ASP A 329 19.94 7.24 -1.26
CA ASP A 329 20.07 8.35 -2.20
C ASP A 329 19.64 9.68 -1.55
N VAL A 330 18.57 9.67 -0.74
CA VAL A 330 18.10 10.84 0.02
C VAL A 330 19.12 11.25 1.08
N ALA A 331 19.67 10.30 1.85
CA ALA A 331 20.70 10.58 2.84
C ALA A 331 21.94 11.24 2.21
N LEU A 332 22.37 10.75 1.03
CA LEU A 332 23.48 11.33 0.28
C LEU A 332 23.16 12.75 -0.19
N LYS A 333 21.98 12.99 -0.78
CA LYS A 333 21.55 14.33 -1.23
C LYS A 333 21.51 15.34 -0.08
N LEU A 334 21.03 14.93 1.09
CA LEU A 334 21.04 15.76 2.29
C LEU A 334 22.46 16.09 2.76
N HIS A 335 23.38 15.12 2.70
CA HIS A 335 24.77 15.32 3.07
C HIS A 335 25.49 16.31 2.13
N THR A 336 25.17 16.25 0.84
CA THR A 336 25.77 17.13 -0.18
C THR A 336 25.07 18.48 -0.32
N GLY A 337 23.92 18.68 0.34
CA GLY A 337 23.09 19.87 0.17
C GLY A 337 22.39 19.94 -1.19
N SER A 338 22.22 18.79 -1.85
CA SER A 338 21.51 18.68 -3.13
C SER A 338 19.99 18.63 -2.92
N THR A 339 19.24 19.07 -3.93
CA THR A 339 17.78 19.02 -3.92
C THR A 339 17.27 17.59 -3.72
N LEU A 340 16.26 17.43 -2.87
CA LEU A 340 15.59 16.16 -2.66
C LEU A 340 14.68 15.83 -3.86
N THR A 341 14.88 14.65 -4.43
CA THR A 341 14.07 14.13 -5.54
C THR A 341 13.81 12.64 -5.32
N GLY A 342 12.69 12.13 -5.87
CA GLY A 342 12.27 10.73 -5.69
C GLY A 342 11.51 10.46 -4.38
N LEU A 343 11.07 11.53 -3.71
CA LEU A 343 10.22 11.46 -2.52
C LEU A 343 8.83 11.99 -2.84
N GLU A 344 7.82 11.44 -2.19
CA GLU A 344 6.49 12.03 -2.14
C GLU A 344 6.33 12.75 -0.79
N PHE A 345 6.35 14.08 -0.83
CA PHE A 345 6.03 14.90 0.34
C PHE A 345 4.52 14.94 0.57
N VAL A 346 4.10 14.83 1.82
CA VAL A 346 2.68 14.82 2.19
C VAL A 346 2.22 16.09 2.91
N ASN A 347 3.14 16.98 3.30
CA ASN A 347 2.86 18.28 3.92
C ASN A 347 3.84 19.40 3.49
#